data_AF-A0A812XF08-F1
#
_entry.id   AF-A0A812XF08-F1
#
_cell.length_a   1.000
_cell.length_b   1.000
_cell.length_c   1.000
_cell.angle_alpha   90.00
_cell.angle_beta   90.00
_cell.angle_gamma   90.00
#
_symmetry.space_group_name_H-M   'P 1'
#
loop_
_entity.id
_entity.type
_entity.pdbx_description
1 polymer ?
#
loop_
_entity_poly.entity_id
_entity_poly.type
_entity_poly.pdbx_seq_one_letter_code
_entity_poly.pdbx_strand_id
1 'polypeptide(L)'
;MRTFPEFIALIARSPWAYVGGVSLSRIWPDLLHILDLALSPEAAASALTATAEQSPWPGQTQQLRLSAAYADFVNMCRADKVRSRAPPFQLDAIKGNKKKLKFPTFAQKHLSGAESVVLVRWLALVCAREAEKDGSEHNKLRAALFLGLGTMRKILTSAGFYLNAEELRELEYYNTMYHSALNALATEAMHHGQLLWKVRPKGHQLDHLCLDAAVLMNPIQTSAYSEEDLVGRMKRLALQCHPRRLGLTVLQRYCWYCCVRTQGTPGTPGTLGTLGTPGTLGTLGTPDARDAGDARDARDAGDAGDAGDAGRDELGQKEGEQGEGGSLGQESSGKVEKGEKEEERLEEERARLLFWVCIFLLDIVIVVGMQIFLESIGRKRTGREIMSQKAMANALAKAATGGPTGAPIPEPSAAGSQRLSVLSQEELLAHLLAEHWVKIVIGLGLAVALRLPQLFLSEDGVVFHMLFTLVTVLRCMSPVMLWFRDEMGLPKKGKSTATNTSTGGVPTAAPHKHSQ
;
A
#
# COMPACT_ATOMS: atom_id res chain seq x y z
N MET A 1 -6.08 -33.83 1.71
CA MET A 1 -6.13 -32.38 1.43
C MET A 1 -5.72 -32.19 -0.01
N ARG A 2 -6.35 -31.24 -0.72
CA ARG A 2 -5.97 -30.93 -2.10
C ARG A 2 -4.65 -30.15 -2.07
N THR A 3 -3.68 -30.55 -2.87
CA THR A 3 -2.38 -29.86 -2.96
C THR A 3 -2.58 -28.45 -3.56
N PHE A 4 -1.66 -27.51 -3.31
CA PHE A 4 -1.73 -26.17 -3.92
C PHE A 4 -1.97 -26.19 -5.45
N PRO A 5 -1.36 -27.10 -6.25
CA PRO A 5 -1.70 -27.28 -7.67
C PRO A 5 -3.17 -27.59 -7.92
N GLU A 6 -3.82 -28.39 -7.08
CA GLU A 6 -5.25 -28.68 -7.20
C GLU A 6 -6.13 -27.49 -6.80
N PHE A 7 -5.68 -26.66 -5.85
CA PHE A 7 -6.34 -25.39 -5.53
C PHE A 7 -6.23 -24.42 -6.69
N ILE A 8 -5.06 -24.28 -7.30
CA ILE A 8 -4.86 -23.49 -8.53
C ILE A 8 -5.72 -24.04 -9.66
N ALA A 9 -5.83 -25.36 -9.83
CA ALA A 9 -6.69 -25.98 -10.84
C ALA A 9 -8.19 -25.73 -10.57
N LEU A 10 -8.62 -25.71 -9.31
CA LEU A 10 -9.99 -25.36 -8.91
C LEU A 10 -10.28 -23.89 -9.17
N ILE A 11 -9.34 -23.01 -8.82
CA ILE A 11 -9.38 -21.58 -9.05
C ILE A 11 -9.36 -21.27 -10.55
N ALA A 12 -8.60 -22.00 -11.36
CA ALA A 12 -8.58 -21.86 -12.82
C ALA A 12 -9.94 -22.20 -13.45
N ARG A 13 -10.80 -22.96 -12.75
CA ARG A 13 -12.19 -23.23 -13.16
C ARG A 13 -13.18 -22.16 -12.67
N SER A 14 -12.73 -21.22 -11.85
CA SER A 14 -13.54 -20.08 -11.40
C SER A 14 -13.92 -19.19 -12.57
N PRO A 15 -15.15 -18.64 -12.63
CA PRO A 15 -15.51 -17.60 -13.60
C PRO A 15 -14.54 -16.41 -13.59
N TRP A 16 -13.91 -16.15 -12.44
CA TRP A 16 -12.90 -15.10 -12.27
C TRP A 16 -11.61 -15.35 -13.05
N ALA A 17 -11.31 -16.62 -13.41
CA ALA A 17 -10.11 -16.97 -14.18
C ALA A 17 -10.18 -16.46 -15.62
N TYR A 18 -11.40 -16.18 -16.10
CA TYR A 18 -11.67 -15.73 -17.46
C TYR A 18 -11.85 -14.21 -17.56
N VAL A 19 -11.78 -13.49 -16.44
CA VAL A 19 -11.82 -12.02 -16.46
C VAL A 19 -10.45 -11.53 -16.96
N GLY A 20 -10.41 -11.06 -18.21
CA GLY A 20 -9.19 -10.55 -18.83
C GLY A 20 -8.49 -9.52 -17.94
N GLY A 21 -7.22 -9.77 -17.63
CA GLY A 21 -6.40 -8.92 -16.76
C GLY A 21 -6.37 -9.33 -15.28
N VAL A 22 -7.24 -10.25 -14.83
CA VAL A 22 -7.20 -10.83 -13.48
C VAL A 22 -6.49 -12.17 -13.53
N SER A 23 -5.25 -12.21 -13.07
CA SER A 23 -4.51 -13.46 -12.92
C SER A 23 -4.66 -13.96 -11.49
N LEU A 24 -5.35 -15.09 -11.31
CA LEU A 24 -5.62 -15.65 -9.98
C LEU A 24 -4.36 -16.12 -9.27
N SER A 25 -3.27 -16.41 -10.01
CA SER A 25 -1.95 -16.66 -9.43
C SER A 25 -1.35 -15.41 -8.74
N ARG A 26 -1.98 -14.24 -8.90
CA ARG A 26 -1.64 -13.01 -8.17
C ARG A 26 -2.46 -12.81 -6.90
N ILE A 27 -3.44 -13.67 -6.63
CA ILE A 27 -4.18 -13.64 -5.37
C ILE A 27 -3.45 -14.50 -4.36
N TRP A 28 -2.68 -13.85 -3.49
CA TRP A 28 -1.94 -14.49 -2.42
C TRP A 28 -2.69 -14.34 -1.09
N PRO A 29 -2.64 -15.36 -0.21
CA PRO A 29 -3.14 -15.20 1.14
C PRO A 29 -2.28 -14.16 1.86
N ASP A 30 -2.93 -13.18 2.46
CA ASP A 30 -2.22 -12.09 3.13
C ASP A 30 -1.98 -12.39 4.61
N LEU A 31 -0.70 -12.49 4.98
CA LEU A 31 -0.23 -12.70 6.35
C LEU A 31 -0.78 -11.63 7.31
N LEU A 32 -0.79 -10.35 6.91
CA LEU A 32 -1.25 -9.26 7.76
C LEU A 32 -2.72 -9.45 8.17
N HIS A 33 -3.61 -9.70 7.19
CA HIS A 33 -5.03 -9.86 7.47
C HIS A 33 -5.39 -11.20 8.11
N ILE A 34 -4.63 -12.27 7.86
CA ILE A 34 -4.87 -13.59 8.45
C ILE A 34 -4.35 -13.62 9.89
N LEU A 35 -3.06 -13.36 10.08
CA LEU A 35 -2.38 -13.52 11.36
C LEU A 35 -2.54 -12.26 12.22
N ASP A 36 -1.99 -11.15 11.75
CA ASP A 36 -1.69 -9.99 12.60
C ASP A 36 -2.92 -9.13 12.93
N LEU A 37 -3.93 -9.10 12.05
CA LEU A 37 -5.17 -8.34 12.24
C LEU A 37 -6.36 -9.18 12.67
N ALA A 38 -6.27 -10.52 12.61
CA ALA A 38 -7.40 -11.38 12.96
C ALA A 38 -7.09 -12.39 14.07
N LEU A 39 -6.08 -13.25 13.91
CA LEU A 39 -5.79 -14.30 14.89
C LEU A 39 -5.07 -13.75 16.12
N SER A 40 -3.98 -13.00 15.93
CA SER A 40 -3.16 -12.45 17.02
C SER A 40 -3.95 -11.54 17.97
N PRO A 41 -4.78 -10.58 17.51
CA PRO A 41 -5.55 -9.70 18.39
C PRO A 41 -6.58 -10.44 19.26
N GLU A 42 -7.11 -11.57 18.80
CA GLU A 42 -8.12 -12.36 19.53
C GLU A 42 -7.49 -13.26 20.59
N ALA A 43 -6.39 -13.91 20.22
CA ALA A 43 -5.57 -14.66 21.15
C ALA A 43 -5.05 -13.74 22.25
N ALA A 44 -4.49 -12.58 21.89
CA ALA A 44 -3.95 -11.59 22.83
C ALA A 44 -5.02 -11.07 23.80
N ALA A 45 -6.21 -10.74 23.28
CA ALA A 45 -7.32 -10.27 24.12
C ALA A 45 -7.81 -11.36 25.09
N SER A 46 -7.87 -12.62 24.65
CA SER A 46 -8.25 -13.75 25.51
C SER A 46 -7.21 -13.99 26.61
N ALA A 47 -5.93 -13.96 26.25
CA ALA A 47 -4.81 -14.13 27.18
C ALA A 47 -4.78 -13.03 28.22
N LEU A 48 -4.86 -11.76 27.82
CA LEU A 48 -4.92 -10.64 28.77
C LEU A 48 -6.10 -10.74 29.73
N THR A 49 -7.27 -11.16 29.23
CA THR A 49 -8.45 -11.36 30.07
C THR A 49 -8.22 -12.46 31.11
N ALA A 50 -7.73 -13.64 30.67
CA ALA A 50 -7.47 -14.78 31.54
C ALA A 50 -6.34 -14.52 32.55
N THR A 51 -5.23 -13.96 32.09
CA THR A 51 -4.07 -13.66 32.93
C THR A 51 -4.40 -12.55 33.93
N ALA A 52 -5.16 -11.52 33.55
CA ALA A 52 -5.59 -10.49 34.49
C ALA A 52 -6.49 -11.05 35.60
N GLU A 53 -7.28 -12.10 35.36
CA GLU A 53 -8.08 -12.76 36.40
C GLU A 53 -7.20 -13.56 37.38
N GLN A 54 -6.14 -14.20 36.88
CA GLN A 54 -5.21 -15.05 37.66
C GLN A 54 -4.09 -14.26 38.38
N SER A 55 -3.94 -12.97 38.06
CA SER A 55 -3.23 -11.95 38.86
C SER A 55 -1.69 -12.05 38.97
N PRO A 56 -0.90 -12.10 37.88
CA PRO A 56 0.52 -11.77 38.00
C PRO A 56 0.74 -10.27 38.21
N TRP A 57 -0.19 -9.43 37.75
CA TRP A 57 -0.10 -7.98 37.89
C TRP A 57 -0.85 -7.49 39.12
N PRO A 58 -0.32 -6.47 39.83
CA PRO A 58 -0.98 -5.90 41.00
C PRO A 58 -2.29 -5.21 40.62
N GLY A 59 -3.27 -5.27 41.52
CA GLY A 59 -4.54 -4.56 41.37
C GLY A 59 -5.73 -5.32 41.95
N GLN A 60 -6.63 -4.60 42.62
CA GLN A 60 -7.85 -5.20 43.18
C GLN A 60 -8.92 -5.47 42.12
N THR A 61 -8.90 -4.72 41.02
CA THR A 61 -9.88 -4.85 39.92
C THR A 61 -9.19 -5.28 38.63
N GLN A 62 -9.94 -5.93 37.74
CA GLN A 62 -9.44 -6.34 36.43
C GLN A 62 -8.88 -5.14 35.62
N GLN A 63 -9.52 -3.97 35.71
CA GLN A 63 -9.04 -2.76 35.03
C GLN A 63 -7.70 -2.26 35.57
N LEU A 64 -7.48 -2.32 36.90
CA LEU A 64 -6.19 -1.96 37.49
C LEU A 64 -5.09 -2.94 37.07
N ARG A 65 -5.41 -4.23 37.02
CA ARG A 65 -4.47 -5.27 36.55
C ARG A 65 -4.13 -5.11 35.07
N LEU A 66 -5.09 -4.78 34.22
CA LEU A 66 -4.84 -4.47 32.80
C LEU A 66 -3.98 -3.21 32.64
N SER A 67 -4.18 -2.18 33.48
CA SER A 67 -3.34 -0.99 33.50
C SER A 67 -1.89 -1.33 33.87
N ALA A 68 -1.69 -2.15 34.91
CA ALA A 68 -0.37 -2.65 35.30
C ALA A 68 0.27 -3.52 34.21
N ALA A 69 -0.52 -4.35 33.52
CA ALA A 69 -0.07 -5.13 32.36
C ALA A 69 0.38 -4.24 31.21
N TYR A 70 -0.32 -3.12 30.95
CA TYR A 70 0.07 -2.16 29.94
C TYR A 70 1.37 -1.43 30.31
N ALA A 71 1.58 -1.09 31.58
CA ALA A 71 2.84 -0.52 32.05
C ALA A 71 4.02 -1.49 31.83
N ASP A 72 3.82 -2.78 32.12
CA ASP A 72 4.80 -3.85 31.85
C ASP A 72 5.12 -3.97 30.34
N PHE A 73 4.09 -3.97 29.49
CA PHE A 73 4.24 -3.95 28.03
C PHE A 73 5.04 -2.74 27.53
N VAL A 74 4.72 -1.53 28.02
CA VAL A 74 5.43 -0.29 27.65
C VAL A 74 6.88 -0.33 28.11
N ASN A 75 7.17 -0.88 29.30
CA ASN A 75 8.52 -1.04 29.80
C ASN A 75 9.34 -1.98 28.91
N MET A 76 8.78 -3.11 28.49
CA MET A 76 9.43 -4.00 27.51
C MET A 76 9.69 -3.27 26.19
N CYS A 77 8.71 -2.53 25.66
CA CYS A 77 8.90 -1.77 24.43
C CYS A 77 10.05 -0.75 24.55
N ARG A 78 10.18 -0.07 25.70
CA ARG A 78 11.30 0.85 25.97
C ARG A 78 12.64 0.12 26.03
N ALA A 79 12.71 -1.02 26.73
CA ALA A 79 13.92 -1.83 26.84
C ALA A 79 14.41 -2.30 25.46
N ASP A 80 13.47 -2.74 24.61
CA ASP A 80 13.74 -3.21 23.26
C ASP A 80 13.91 -2.07 22.22
N LYS A 81 13.79 -0.81 22.66
CA LYS A 81 13.83 0.39 21.79
C LYS A 81 12.78 0.35 20.67
N VAL A 82 11.64 -0.30 20.92
CA VAL A 82 10.50 -0.38 20.02
C VAL A 82 9.49 0.70 20.38
N ARG A 83 9.11 1.52 19.40
CA ARG A 83 8.04 2.50 19.58
C ARG A 83 6.68 1.83 19.38
N SER A 84 5.94 1.64 20.47
CA SER A 84 4.55 1.20 20.41
C SER A 84 3.58 2.38 20.36
N ARG A 85 2.53 2.24 19.55
CA ARG A 85 1.35 3.10 19.47
C ARG A 85 0.09 2.40 19.99
N ALA A 86 0.24 1.23 20.64
CA ALA A 86 -0.90 0.55 21.24
C ALA A 86 -1.53 1.46 22.31
N PRO A 87 -2.87 1.57 22.37
CA PRO A 87 -3.54 2.30 23.43
C PRO A 87 -3.42 1.52 24.75
N PRO A 88 -3.62 2.20 25.90
CA PRO A 88 -3.71 1.54 27.20
C PRO A 88 -4.68 0.37 27.18
N PHE A 89 -4.32 -0.73 27.84
CA PHE A 89 -5.21 -1.88 27.97
C PHE A 89 -6.37 -1.51 28.89
N GLN A 90 -7.54 -1.36 28.29
CA GLN A 90 -8.80 -1.03 28.96
C GLN A 90 -9.85 -2.09 28.65
N LEU A 91 -10.75 -2.33 29.59
CA LEU A 91 -11.91 -3.20 29.37
C LEU A 91 -12.74 -2.73 28.16
N ASP A 92 -12.85 -1.43 27.92
CA ASP A 92 -13.57 -0.91 26.74
C ASP A 92 -12.82 -1.16 25.42
N ALA A 93 -11.49 -1.25 25.47
CA ALA A 93 -10.66 -1.57 24.31
C ALA A 93 -10.73 -3.05 23.95
N ILE A 94 -10.93 -3.92 24.94
CA ILE A 94 -11.16 -5.36 24.79
C ILE A 94 -12.67 -5.60 24.70
N LYS A 95 -13.21 -5.71 23.49
CA LYS A 95 -14.67 -5.78 23.26
C LYS A 95 -15.30 -7.13 23.64
N GLY A 96 -15.15 -7.56 24.89
CA GLY A 96 -15.85 -8.71 25.46
C GLY A 96 -17.23 -8.33 25.99
N ASN A 97 -18.23 -9.17 25.76
CA ASN A 97 -19.52 -9.02 26.43
C ASN A 97 -20.17 -10.40 26.59
N LYS A 98 -20.07 -10.96 27.79
CA LYS A 98 -20.64 -12.28 28.12
C LYS A 98 -22.14 -12.34 27.82
N LYS A 99 -22.90 -11.29 28.17
CA LYS A 99 -24.36 -11.22 27.91
C LYS A 99 -24.71 -11.23 26.42
N LYS A 100 -23.83 -10.70 25.58
CA LYS A 100 -23.99 -10.68 24.11
C LYS A 100 -23.23 -11.81 23.42
N LEU A 101 -22.73 -12.80 24.17
CA LEU A 101 -21.90 -13.89 23.68
C LEU A 101 -20.70 -13.42 22.83
N LYS A 102 -20.08 -12.30 23.22
CA LYS A 102 -18.93 -11.71 22.51
C LYS A 102 -17.63 -12.10 23.21
N PHE A 103 -16.79 -12.82 22.47
CA PHE A 103 -15.40 -13.09 22.82
C PHE A 103 -14.62 -11.78 22.99
N PRO A 104 -13.62 -11.74 23.89
CA PRO A 104 -12.71 -10.61 23.99
C PRO A 104 -11.92 -10.47 22.68
N THR A 105 -11.83 -9.25 22.17
CA THR A 105 -11.13 -8.96 20.93
C THR A 105 -10.66 -7.51 20.95
N PHE A 106 -9.41 -7.26 20.58
CA PHE A 106 -8.97 -5.90 20.29
C PHE A 106 -9.60 -5.41 18.99
N ALA A 107 -10.25 -4.25 19.03
CA ALA A 107 -10.70 -3.65 17.77
C ALA A 107 -9.49 -3.30 16.90
N GLN A 108 -9.60 -3.47 15.58
CA GLN A 108 -8.54 -3.10 14.63
C GLN A 108 -8.11 -1.63 14.75
N LYS A 109 -9.01 -0.74 15.17
CA LYS A 109 -8.69 0.67 15.45
C LYS A 109 -7.76 0.87 16.67
N HIS A 110 -7.68 -0.11 17.56
CA HIS A 110 -6.86 -0.09 18.76
C HIS A 110 -5.57 -0.86 18.59
N LEU A 111 -5.57 -1.96 17.84
CA LEU A 111 -4.38 -2.77 17.61
C LEU A 111 -4.13 -2.91 16.11
N SER A 112 -3.13 -2.18 15.61
CA SER A 112 -2.67 -2.34 14.23
C SER A 112 -1.87 -3.64 14.06
N GLY A 113 -1.69 -4.09 12.82
CA GLY A 113 -0.93 -5.31 12.54
C GLY A 113 0.55 -5.22 12.91
N ALA A 114 1.13 -4.01 13.00
CA ALA A 114 2.49 -3.86 13.50
C ALA A 114 2.54 -3.97 15.04
N GLU A 115 1.55 -3.38 15.73
CA GLU A 115 1.45 -3.44 17.18
C GLU A 115 1.12 -4.85 17.68
N SER A 116 0.34 -5.63 16.93
CA SER A 116 0.01 -7.01 17.30
C SER A 116 1.24 -7.91 17.30
N VAL A 117 2.20 -7.69 16.40
CA VAL A 117 3.49 -8.42 16.40
C VAL A 117 4.27 -8.16 17.70
N VAL A 118 4.38 -6.89 18.11
CA VAL A 118 5.07 -6.51 19.36
C VAL A 118 4.33 -7.08 20.58
N LEU A 119 3.00 -7.02 20.57
CA LEU A 119 2.16 -7.56 21.64
C LEU A 119 2.29 -9.08 21.78
N VAL A 120 2.31 -9.82 20.67
CA VAL A 120 2.52 -11.29 20.67
C VAL A 120 3.88 -11.63 21.28
N ARG A 121 4.94 -10.91 20.91
CA ARG A 121 6.28 -11.12 21.47
C ARG A 121 6.31 -10.89 22.98
N TRP A 122 5.67 -9.82 23.45
CA TRP A 122 5.52 -9.57 24.89
C TRP A 122 4.76 -10.68 25.60
N LEU A 123 3.60 -11.09 25.05
CA LEU A 123 2.76 -12.12 25.65
C LEU A 123 3.44 -13.48 25.69
N ALA A 124 4.32 -13.80 24.73
CA ALA A 124 5.15 -15.00 24.78
C ALA A 124 6.03 -15.00 26.04
N LEU A 125 6.70 -13.88 26.35
CA LEU A 125 7.53 -13.74 27.54
C LEU A 125 6.70 -13.83 28.84
N VAL A 126 5.58 -13.11 28.90
CA VAL A 126 4.68 -13.14 30.07
C VAL A 126 4.15 -14.54 30.31
N CYS A 127 3.62 -15.21 29.28
CA CYS A 127 3.03 -16.54 29.45
C CYS A 127 4.08 -17.59 29.79
N ALA A 128 5.30 -17.49 29.25
CA ALA A 128 6.41 -18.38 29.62
C ALA A 128 6.77 -18.24 31.11
N ARG A 129 6.93 -17.00 31.60
CA ARG A 129 7.21 -16.73 33.02
C ARG A 129 6.13 -17.29 33.95
N GLU A 130 4.85 -17.13 33.59
CA GLU A 130 3.75 -17.67 34.39
C GLU A 130 3.70 -19.21 34.35
N ALA A 131 4.04 -19.83 33.20
CA ALA A 131 4.13 -21.27 33.08
C ALA A 131 5.27 -21.86 33.92
N GLU A 132 6.41 -21.17 34.01
CA GLU A 132 7.53 -21.56 34.87
C GLU A 132 7.18 -21.45 36.35
N LYS A 133 6.41 -20.42 36.73
CA LYS A 133 6.09 -20.12 38.12
C LYS A 133 5.17 -21.15 38.77
N ASP A 134 4.09 -21.55 38.11
CA ASP A 134 3.09 -22.46 38.69
C ASP A 134 3.06 -23.85 38.05
N GLY A 135 3.71 -24.04 36.90
CA GLY A 135 3.74 -25.31 36.19
C GLY A 135 2.37 -25.77 35.67
N SER A 136 1.34 -24.93 35.75
CA SER A 136 -0.02 -25.30 35.39
C SER A 136 -0.12 -25.57 33.89
N GLU A 137 -0.92 -26.60 33.55
CA GLU A 137 -1.09 -26.99 32.15
C GLU A 137 -1.73 -25.86 31.34
N HIS A 138 -2.66 -25.13 31.94
CA HIS A 138 -3.24 -23.92 31.34
C HIS A 138 -2.17 -22.89 30.94
N ASN A 139 -1.22 -22.59 31.83
CA ASN A 139 -0.17 -21.61 31.53
C ASN A 139 0.81 -22.11 30.48
N LYS A 140 1.16 -23.41 30.51
CA LYS A 140 1.98 -24.04 29.47
C LYS A 140 1.32 -23.95 28.09
N LEU A 141 0.01 -24.18 28.01
CA LEU A 141 -0.74 -24.02 26.76
C LEU A 141 -0.74 -22.56 26.27
N ARG A 142 -0.91 -21.58 27.16
CA ARG A 142 -0.79 -20.15 26.79
C ARG A 142 0.61 -19.81 26.30
N ALA A 143 1.64 -20.29 26.99
CA ALA A 143 3.04 -20.09 26.59
C ALA A 143 3.30 -20.70 25.22
N ALA A 144 2.89 -21.94 24.98
CA ALA A 144 3.02 -22.63 23.69
C ALA A 144 2.30 -21.88 22.56
N LEU A 145 1.10 -21.36 22.82
CA LEU A 145 0.33 -20.58 21.85
C LEU A 145 1.11 -19.34 21.36
N PHE A 146 1.60 -18.51 22.29
CA PHE A 146 2.30 -17.27 21.91
C PHE A 146 3.74 -17.51 21.46
N LEU A 147 4.40 -18.57 21.96
CA LEU A 147 5.68 -19.02 21.44
C LEU A 147 5.54 -19.46 19.97
N GLY A 148 4.50 -20.22 19.64
CA GLY A 148 4.18 -20.59 18.26
C GLY A 148 3.99 -19.37 17.37
N LEU A 149 3.10 -18.45 17.75
CA LEU A 149 2.86 -17.21 16.99
C LEU A 149 4.12 -16.35 16.82
N GLY A 150 4.84 -16.11 17.92
CA GLY A 150 6.04 -15.28 17.93
C GLY A 150 7.17 -15.88 17.11
N THR A 151 7.37 -17.20 17.18
CA THR A 151 8.46 -17.88 16.47
C THR A 151 8.15 -18.03 14.98
N MET A 152 6.92 -18.36 14.59
CA MET A 152 6.50 -18.29 13.19
C MET A 152 6.81 -16.91 12.61
N ARG A 153 6.43 -15.84 13.32
CA ARG A 153 6.70 -14.48 12.84
C ARG A 153 8.19 -14.19 12.72
N LYS A 154 8.99 -14.63 13.70
CA LYS A 154 10.45 -14.48 13.69
C LYS A 154 11.05 -15.14 12.44
N ILE A 155 10.71 -16.41 12.17
CA ILE A 155 11.17 -17.17 10.99
C ILE A 155 10.85 -16.38 9.71
N LEU A 156 9.60 -15.96 9.54
CA LEU A 156 9.16 -15.21 8.37
C LEU A 156 9.92 -13.88 8.20
N THR A 157 10.23 -13.17 9.30
CA THR A 157 10.98 -11.90 9.23
C THR A 157 12.48 -12.05 9.03
N SER A 158 13.08 -13.16 9.47
CA SER A 158 14.52 -13.40 9.34
C SER A 158 14.89 -14.09 8.03
N ALA A 159 13.96 -14.85 7.46
CA ALA A 159 14.14 -15.50 6.17
C ALA A 159 14.19 -14.49 5.02
N GLY A 160 14.81 -14.88 3.91
CA GLY A 160 14.85 -14.09 2.69
C GLY A 160 13.52 -14.10 1.93
N PHE A 161 13.60 -14.00 0.61
CA PHE A 161 12.42 -14.07 -0.26
C PHE A 161 11.79 -15.47 -0.27
N TYR A 162 12.61 -16.51 -0.08
CA TYR A 162 12.21 -17.91 0.00
C TYR A 162 12.68 -18.50 1.34
N LEU A 163 11.89 -19.39 1.91
CA LEU A 163 12.29 -20.16 3.09
C LEU A 163 13.10 -21.38 2.65
N ASN A 164 14.15 -21.70 3.39
CA ASN A 164 14.87 -22.96 3.19
C ASN A 164 14.10 -24.14 3.83
N ALA A 165 14.56 -25.38 3.58
CA ALA A 165 13.87 -26.58 4.05
C ALA A 165 13.85 -26.74 5.59
N GLU A 166 14.79 -26.15 6.30
CA GLU A 166 14.79 -26.13 7.76
C GLU A 166 13.77 -25.11 8.29
N GLU A 167 13.78 -23.89 7.77
CA GLU A 167 12.83 -22.84 8.10
C GLU A 167 11.38 -23.26 7.82
N LEU A 168 11.13 -23.98 6.73
CA LEU A 168 9.81 -24.55 6.42
C LEU A 168 9.35 -25.57 7.47
N ARG A 169 10.25 -26.48 7.88
CA ARG A 169 9.95 -27.48 8.92
C ARG A 169 9.69 -26.82 10.27
N GLU A 170 10.47 -25.81 10.63
CA GLU A 170 10.23 -25.03 11.85
C GLU A 170 8.90 -24.27 11.79
N LEU A 171 8.59 -23.64 10.64
CA LEU A 171 7.33 -22.93 10.44
C LEU A 171 6.13 -23.87 10.60
N GLU A 172 6.17 -25.06 10.00
CA GLU A 172 5.14 -26.10 10.15
C GLU A 172 4.98 -26.54 11.61
N TYR A 173 6.10 -26.79 12.30
CA TYR A 173 6.10 -27.19 13.71
C TYR A 173 5.43 -26.13 14.61
N TYR A 174 5.82 -24.86 14.47
CA TYR A 174 5.27 -23.79 15.29
C TYR A 174 3.82 -23.42 14.92
N ASN A 175 3.43 -23.62 13.66
CA ASN A 175 2.02 -23.53 13.24
C ASN A 175 1.18 -24.61 13.92
N THR A 176 1.65 -25.85 13.92
CA THR A 176 0.99 -26.99 14.57
C THR A 176 0.89 -26.79 16.09
N MET A 177 1.96 -26.28 16.72
CA MET A 177 1.97 -25.94 18.15
C MET A 177 0.91 -24.87 18.47
N TYR A 178 0.85 -23.80 17.69
CA TYR A 178 -0.16 -22.75 17.84
C TYR A 178 -1.59 -23.31 17.76
N HIS A 179 -1.90 -24.08 16.73
CA HIS A 179 -3.24 -24.65 16.53
C HIS A 179 -3.64 -25.61 17.64
N SER A 180 -2.71 -26.49 18.05
CA SER A 180 -2.96 -27.46 19.11
C SER A 180 -3.22 -26.76 20.45
N ALA A 181 -2.39 -25.76 20.80
CA ALA A 181 -2.56 -24.99 22.03
C ALA A 181 -3.86 -24.18 22.03
N LEU A 182 -4.21 -23.53 20.91
CA LEU A 182 -5.45 -22.76 20.79
C LEU A 182 -6.69 -23.66 20.95
N ASN A 183 -6.71 -24.83 20.30
CA ASN A 183 -7.84 -25.77 20.41
C ASN A 183 -7.99 -26.34 21.83
N ALA A 184 -6.87 -26.65 22.50
CA ALA A 184 -6.89 -27.10 23.89
C ALA A 184 -7.45 -26.03 24.83
N LEU A 185 -6.97 -24.79 24.72
CA LEU A 185 -7.46 -23.64 25.49
C LEU A 185 -8.94 -23.33 25.22
N ALA A 186 -9.37 -23.42 23.95
CA ALA A 186 -10.77 -23.24 23.58
C ALA A 186 -11.69 -24.30 24.18
N THR A 187 -11.23 -25.56 24.18
CA THR A 187 -11.94 -26.69 24.79
C THR A 187 -12.05 -26.51 26.30
N GLU A 188 -10.95 -26.16 26.96
CA GLU A 188 -10.92 -25.86 28.40
C GLU A 188 -11.89 -24.72 28.77
N ALA A 189 -11.83 -23.59 28.05
CA ALA A 189 -12.73 -22.46 28.28
C ALA A 189 -14.20 -22.85 28.05
N MET A 190 -14.50 -23.66 27.03
CA MET A 190 -15.84 -24.17 26.78
C MET A 190 -16.34 -25.03 27.95
N HIS A 191 -15.52 -25.94 28.49
CA HIS A 191 -15.85 -26.74 29.67
C HIS A 191 -16.15 -25.89 30.90
N HIS A 192 -15.47 -24.75 31.04
CA HIS A 192 -15.68 -23.79 32.13
C HIS A 192 -16.80 -22.77 31.85
N GLY A 193 -17.52 -22.87 30.73
CA GLY A 193 -18.56 -21.90 30.36
C GLY A 193 -18.03 -20.49 30.10
N GLN A 194 -16.75 -20.38 29.72
CA GLN A 194 -16.06 -19.12 29.43
C GLN A 194 -16.01 -18.86 27.93
N LEU A 195 -16.19 -17.60 27.54
CA LEU A 195 -16.08 -17.16 26.14
C LEU A 195 -14.68 -16.60 25.87
N LEU A 196 -13.68 -17.48 25.85
CA LEU A 196 -12.29 -17.18 25.56
C LEU A 196 -11.80 -18.02 24.36
N TRP A 197 -10.66 -17.66 23.78
CA TRP A 197 -9.94 -18.47 22.79
C TRP A 197 -10.76 -18.79 21.54
N LYS A 198 -11.22 -17.73 20.86
CA LYS A 198 -12.04 -17.86 19.66
C LYS A 198 -11.28 -18.57 18.53
N VAL A 199 -11.82 -19.70 18.08
CA VAL A 199 -11.36 -20.40 16.87
C VAL A 199 -12.10 -19.84 15.64
N ARG A 200 -11.38 -19.55 14.56
CA ARG A 200 -11.94 -19.00 13.31
C ARG A 200 -11.51 -19.81 12.08
N PRO A 201 -12.28 -19.76 10.98
CA PRO A 201 -11.84 -20.29 9.69
C PRO A 201 -10.51 -19.70 9.18
N LYS A 202 -10.15 -18.49 9.63
CA LYS A 202 -8.84 -17.88 9.34
C LYS A 202 -7.66 -18.69 9.90
N GLY A 203 -7.86 -19.49 10.94
CA GLY A 203 -6.85 -20.43 11.41
C GLY A 203 -6.50 -21.45 10.31
N HIS A 204 -7.50 -21.99 9.63
CA HIS A 204 -7.25 -22.88 8.50
C HIS A 204 -6.58 -22.17 7.30
N GLN A 205 -6.86 -20.88 7.09
CA GLN A 205 -6.13 -20.09 6.10
C GLN A 205 -4.65 -19.89 6.49
N LEU A 206 -4.34 -19.86 7.79
CA LEU A 206 -2.96 -19.84 8.28
C LEU A 206 -2.24 -21.16 7.96
N ASP A 207 -2.90 -22.31 8.11
CA ASP A 207 -2.33 -23.60 7.68
C ASP A 207 -1.94 -23.57 6.20
N HIS A 208 -2.83 -23.12 5.32
CA HIS A 208 -2.52 -22.97 3.90
C HIS A 208 -1.39 -21.98 3.64
N LEU A 209 -1.32 -20.89 4.41
CA LEU A 209 -0.24 -19.92 4.29
C LEU A 209 1.11 -20.53 4.69
N CYS A 210 1.17 -21.29 5.78
CA CYS A 210 2.39 -21.88 6.32
C CYS A 210 2.84 -23.16 5.59
N LEU A 211 1.91 -24.00 5.15
CA LEU A 211 2.20 -25.32 4.56
C LEU A 211 2.24 -25.30 3.03
N ASP A 212 1.39 -24.49 2.40
CA ASP A 212 1.28 -24.46 0.93
C ASP A 212 1.99 -23.24 0.33
N ALA A 213 1.64 -22.03 0.79
CA ALA A 213 2.15 -20.81 0.17
C ALA A 213 3.64 -20.56 0.51
N ALA A 214 4.06 -20.86 1.73
CA ALA A 214 5.43 -20.63 2.19
C ALA A 214 6.48 -21.43 1.41
N VAL A 215 6.10 -22.57 0.82
CA VAL A 215 6.97 -23.39 -0.05
C VAL A 215 7.32 -22.64 -1.34
N LEU A 216 6.42 -21.77 -1.80
CA LEU A 216 6.60 -21.02 -3.04
C LEU A 216 7.30 -19.69 -2.82
N MET A 217 6.99 -19.00 -1.72
CA MET A 217 7.53 -17.68 -1.39
C MET A 217 7.24 -17.37 0.06
N ASN A 218 8.16 -16.65 0.72
CA ASN A 218 7.96 -16.18 2.08
C ASN A 218 6.70 -15.30 2.18
N PRO A 219 5.66 -15.70 2.94
CA PRO A 219 4.40 -14.97 3.02
C PRO A 219 4.52 -13.52 3.52
N ILE A 220 5.61 -13.15 4.19
CA ILE A 220 5.84 -11.76 4.59
C ILE A 220 6.09 -10.85 3.38
N GLN A 221 6.63 -11.38 2.28
CA GLN A 221 6.95 -10.61 1.08
C GLN A 221 5.70 -10.20 0.32
N THR A 222 4.61 -10.96 0.47
CA THR A 222 3.28 -10.65 -0.09
C THR A 222 2.34 -10.05 0.93
N SER A 223 2.84 -9.67 2.10
CA SER A 223 1.99 -9.12 3.16
C SER A 223 1.57 -7.68 2.86
N ALA A 224 0.31 -7.36 3.13
CA ALA A 224 -0.31 -6.09 2.71
C ALA A 224 0.02 -4.89 3.63
N TYR A 225 1.16 -4.90 4.33
CA TYR A 225 1.54 -3.85 5.29
C TYR A 225 1.71 -2.48 4.63
N SER A 226 2.34 -2.46 3.45
CA SER A 226 2.61 -1.22 2.73
C SER A 226 1.32 -0.63 2.15
N GLU A 227 0.45 -1.50 1.66
CA GLU A 227 -0.87 -1.18 1.11
C GLU A 227 -1.78 -0.63 2.20
N GLU A 228 -1.81 -1.24 3.39
CA GLU A 228 -2.63 -0.78 4.52
C GLU A 228 -2.19 0.62 4.98
N ASP A 229 -0.88 0.88 5.11
CA ASP A 229 -0.40 2.23 5.44
C ASP A 229 -0.70 3.24 4.32
N LEU A 230 -0.58 2.83 3.05
CA LEU A 230 -0.96 3.66 1.91
C LEU A 230 -2.46 4.01 1.95
N VAL A 231 -3.34 3.04 2.20
CA VAL A 231 -4.78 3.26 2.37
C VAL A 231 -5.04 4.24 3.53
N GLY A 232 -4.34 4.09 4.65
CA GLY A 232 -4.40 5.03 5.77
C GLY A 232 -4.00 6.46 5.38
N ARG A 233 -2.94 6.62 4.59
CA ARG A 233 -2.50 7.92 4.04
C ARG A 233 -3.52 8.49 3.06
N MET A 234 -4.03 7.67 2.14
CA MET A 234 -5.05 8.07 1.15
C MET A 234 -6.32 8.53 1.85
N LYS A 235 -6.75 7.84 2.90
CA LYS A 235 -7.90 8.25 3.73
C LYS A 235 -7.68 9.62 4.38
N ARG A 236 -6.50 9.89 4.95
CA ARG A 236 -6.18 11.21 5.52
C ARG A 236 -6.20 12.32 4.47
N LEU A 237 -5.66 12.07 3.28
CA LEU A 237 -5.76 13.02 2.16
C LEU A 237 -7.21 13.25 1.73
N ALA A 238 -7.99 12.18 1.63
CA ALA A 238 -9.40 12.22 1.27
C ALA A 238 -10.22 13.09 2.24
N LEU A 239 -9.97 12.98 3.54
CA LEU A 239 -10.65 13.80 4.56
C LEU A 239 -10.36 15.31 4.44
N GLN A 240 -9.28 15.69 3.75
CA GLN A 240 -8.92 17.09 3.52
C GLN A 240 -9.41 17.63 2.16
N CYS A 241 -10.10 16.81 1.37
CA CYS A 241 -10.58 17.15 0.04
C CYS A 241 -12.09 17.43 0.04
N HIS A 242 -12.55 18.27 -0.89
CA HIS A 242 -13.98 18.51 -1.06
C HIS A 242 -14.69 17.24 -1.61
N PRO A 243 -15.79 16.75 -1.00
CA PRO A 243 -16.43 15.48 -1.39
C PRO A 243 -16.79 15.39 -2.88
N ARG A 244 -17.29 16.49 -3.47
CA ARG A 244 -17.64 16.59 -4.90
C ARG A 244 -16.47 16.32 -5.86
N ARG A 245 -15.22 16.46 -5.40
CA ARG A 245 -14.01 16.26 -6.21
C ARG A 245 -13.03 15.31 -5.52
N LEU A 246 -13.52 14.38 -4.70
CA LEU A 246 -12.70 13.56 -3.82
C LEU A 246 -11.65 12.78 -4.60
N GLY A 247 -12.06 11.97 -5.59
CA GLY A 247 -11.12 11.13 -6.37
C GLY A 247 -10.04 11.93 -7.07
N LEU A 248 -10.43 12.99 -7.79
CA LEU A 248 -9.50 13.85 -8.52
C LEU A 248 -8.53 14.60 -7.57
N THR A 249 -9.05 15.20 -6.50
CA THR A 249 -8.22 16.00 -5.57
C THR A 249 -7.27 15.10 -4.78
N VAL A 250 -7.70 13.90 -4.38
CA VAL A 250 -6.84 12.92 -3.70
C VAL A 250 -5.70 12.49 -4.62
N LEU A 251 -6.02 12.14 -5.88
CA LEU A 251 -5.01 11.76 -6.87
C LEU A 251 -4.03 12.91 -7.13
N GLN A 252 -4.52 14.13 -7.34
CA GLN A 252 -3.65 15.31 -7.55
C GLN A 252 -2.72 15.56 -6.35
N ARG A 253 -3.24 15.50 -5.12
CA ARG A 253 -2.43 15.67 -3.91
C ARG A 253 -1.41 14.55 -3.72
N TYR A 254 -1.80 13.31 -4.03
CA TYR A 254 -0.88 12.18 -3.98
C TYR A 254 0.23 12.32 -5.03
N CYS A 255 -0.10 12.67 -6.27
CA CYS A 255 0.89 12.94 -7.32
C CYS A 255 1.84 14.08 -6.91
N TRP A 256 1.33 15.18 -6.36
CA TRP A 256 2.19 16.26 -5.84
C TRP A 256 3.11 15.77 -4.73
N TYR A 257 2.59 14.98 -3.78
CA TYR A 257 3.40 14.38 -2.73
C TYR A 257 4.53 13.52 -3.28
N CYS A 258 4.24 12.66 -4.26
CA CYS A 258 5.23 11.83 -4.94
C CYS A 258 6.29 12.70 -5.63
N CYS A 259 5.88 13.70 -6.42
CA CYS A 259 6.80 14.58 -7.15
C CYS A 259 7.75 15.35 -6.22
N VAL A 260 7.25 15.88 -5.10
CA VAL A 260 8.05 16.64 -4.13
C VAL A 260 9.01 15.73 -3.37
N ARG A 261 8.62 14.50 -3.04
CA ARG A 261 9.53 13.56 -2.34
C ARG A 261 10.61 12.97 -3.24
N THR A 262 10.35 12.79 -4.53
CA THR A 262 11.36 12.30 -5.48
C THR A 262 12.41 13.36 -5.81
N GLN A 263 12.09 14.64 -5.62
CA GLN A 263 13.06 15.73 -5.66
C GLN A 263 13.76 15.82 -4.30
N GLY A 264 14.56 14.80 -3.98
CA GLY A 264 15.29 14.72 -2.73
C GLY A 264 15.96 16.06 -2.40
N THR A 265 15.76 16.53 -1.17
CA THR A 265 16.63 17.53 -0.56
C THR A 265 18.08 17.17 -0.88
N PRO A 266 18.84 18.02 -1.59
CA PRO A 266 20.27 17.83 -1.79
C PRO A 266 20.89 17.68 -0.40
N GLY A 267 21.46 16.50 -0.13
CA GLY A 267 21.91 16.15 1.21
C GLY A 267 22.92 17.15 1.76
N THR A 268 22.80 17.46 3.05
CA THR A 268 23.93 17.93 3.84
C THR A 268 25.00 16.83 3.79
N PRO A 269 26.25 17.15 3.39
CA PRO A 269 27.32 16.15 3.37
C PRO A 269 27.54 15.61 4.79
N GLY A 270 27.13 14.36 5.03
CA GLY A 270 27.29 13.71 6.35
C GLY A 270 26.15 12.77 6.76
N THR A 271 24.99 12.80 6.11
CA THR A 271 23.92 11.81 6.35
C THR A 271 23.38 11.32 5.02
N LEU A 272 23.96 10.22 4.52
CA LEU A 272 23.35 9.42 3.48
C LEU A 272 22.01 8.93 4.03
N GLY A 273 20.90 9.49 3.54
CA GLY A 273 19.58 8.96 3.82
C GLY A 273 19.52 7.54 3.28
N THR A 274 19.63 6.56 4.17
CA THR A 274 19.41 5.15 3.85
C THR A 274 17.99 5.04 3.29
N LEU A 275 17.89 4.75 1.98
CA LEU A 275 16.71 4.10 1.42
C LEU A 275 16.49 2.86 2.26
N GLY A 276 15.37 2.82 2.99
CA GLY A 276 15.09 1.76 3.95
C GLY A 276 15.25 0.40 3.29
N THR A 277 16.15 -0.41 3.83
CA THR A 277 16.11 -1.87 3.71
C THR A 277 14.67 -2.34 3.98
N PRO A 278 14.12 -3.28 3.19
CA PRO A 278 12.85 -3.92 3.52
C PRO A 278 12.98 -4.53 4.93
N GLY A 279 12.40 -3.88 5.93
CA GLY A 279 12.51 -4.28 7.34
C GLY A 279 12.86 -3.15 8.31
N THR A 280 13.35 -2.00 7.87
CA THR A 280 13.64 -0.88 8.79
C THR A 280 12.53 0.16 8.75
N LEU A 281 11.75 0.22 9.83
CA LEU A 281 10.68 1.21 10.04
C LEU A 281 11.30 2.62 10.05
N GLY A 282 11.17 3.34 8.93
CA GLY A 282 11.68 4.71 8.81
C GLY A 282 11.03 5.64 9.84
N THR A 283 11.87 6.27 10.66
CA THR A 283 11.52 7.38 11.53
C THR A 283 11.11 8.60 10.69
N LEU A 284 9.95 9.16 10.98
CA LEU A 284 9.53 10.44 10.42
C LEU A 284 8.68 11.22 11.41
N GLY A 285 9.08 12.47 11.61
CA GLY A 285 8.19 13.59 11.93
C GLY A 285 8.06 13.92 13.40
N THR A 286 8.65 15.06 13.76
CA THR A 286 8.33 15.93 14.89
C THR A 286 6.81 15.95 15.16
N PRO A 287 6.35 15.79 16.41
CA PRO A 287 4.92 15.85 16.73
C PRO A 287 4.38 17.27 16.52
N ASP A 288 3.28 17.38 15.77
CA ASP A 288 2.45 18.59 15.74
C ASP A 288 1.90 18.86 17.14
N ALA A 289 2.20 20.06 17.64
CA ALA A 289 1.89 20.55 18.99
C ALA A 289 0.40 20.90 19.22
N ARG A 290 -0.56 20.12 18.70
CA ARG A 290 -1.99 20.44 18.83
C ARG A 290 -2.88 19.43 19.54
N ASP A 291 -2.36 18.28 19.97
CA ASP A 291 -3.13 17.29 20.75
C ASP A 291 -2.58 17.05 22.17
N ALA A 292 -1.78 17.98 22.69
CA ALA A 292 -1.29 17.95 24.08
C ALA A 292 -2.20 18.78 25.00
N GLY A 293 -3.46 18.34 25.17
CA GLY A 293 -4.35 18.76 26.25
C GLY A 293 -4.82 17.52 26.99
N ASP A 294 -4.66 17.50 28.31
CA ASP A 294 -5.13 16.45 29.25
C ASP A 294 -4.32 15.16 29.36
N ALA A 295 -3.08 15.30 29.85
CA ALA A 295 -2.44 14.29 30.69
C ALA A 295 -1.36 14.93 31.58
N ARG A 296 -1.78 15.75 32.55
CA ARG A 296 -0.98 16.04 33.73
C ARG A 296 -1.59 15.24 34.88
N ASP A 297 -0.76 14.41 35.49
CA ASP A 297 -0.85 13.85 36.85
C ASP A 297 -0.51 12.35 36.86
N ALA A 298 0.81 12.09 36.89
CA ALA A 298 1.43 10.91 37.50
C ALA A 298 2.96 11.06 37.40
N ARG A 299 3.52 11.97 38.20
CA ARG A 299 4.91 11.88 38.64
C ARG A 299 4.85 11.48 40.10
N ASP A 300 5.24 10.26 40.42
CA ASP A 300 6.15 9.98 41.53
C ASP A 300 6.37 8.49 41.73
N ALA A 301 7.53 8.21 42.33
CA ALA A 301 8.04 6.96 42.88
C ALA A 301 8.72 5.97 41.92
N GLY A 302 10.02 5.77 42.17
CA GLY A 302 10.52 4.41 42.33
C GLY A 302 11.83 4.06 41.64
N ASP A 303 12.91 4.68 42.11
CA ASP A 303 14.29 4.20 41.96
C ASP A 303 14.48 2.89 42.75
N ALA A 304 15.11 1.87 42.14
CA ALA A 304 15.91 0.83 42.79
C ALA A 304 16.42 -0.23 41.80
N GLY A 305 17.73 -0.50 41.86
CA GLY A 305 18.18 -1.89 42.06
C GLY A 305 18.82 -2.63 40.89
N ASP A 306 20.10 -2.37 40.71
CA ASP A 306 21.19 -3.27 40.34
C ASP A 306 21.04 -4.76 40.76
N ALA A 307 21.41 -5.70 39.87
CA ALA A 307 22.26 -6.87 40.16
C ALA A 307 22.37 -7.83 38.95
N GLY A 308 23.60 -7.96 38.45
CA GLY A 308 24.36 -9.22 38.26
C GLY A 308 23.76 -10.48 37.64
N ASP A 309 24.46 -10.96 36.60
CA ASP A 309 25.33 -12.15 36.68
C ASP A 309 25.05 -13.36 35.74
N ALA A 310 26.19 -13.88 35.27
CA ALA A 310 26.54 -15.23 34.86
C ALA A 310 25.91 -15.88 33.62
N GLY A 311 26.75 -15.96 32.57
CA GLY A 311 27.35 -17.24 32.20
C GLY A 311 26.48 -18.21 31.40
N ARG A 312 26.80 -18.39 30.11
CA ARG A 312 26.47 -19.65 29.43
C ARG A 312 27.60 -20.10 28.52
N ASP A 313 28.12 -21.26 28.89
CA ASP A 313 29.26 -21.95 28.33
C ASP A 313 29.06 -22.43 26.89
N GLU A 314 30.19 -22.44 26.19
CA GLU A 314 30.48 -23.13 24.96
C GLU A 314 30.27 -24.64 25.10
N LEU A 315 29.61 -25.26 24.13
CA LEU A 315 29.68 -26.71 23.91
C LEU A 315 29.66 -27.03 22.41
N GLY A 316 30.86 -27.30 21.90
CA GLY A 316 31.18 -28.62 21.35
C GLY A 316 30.67 -28.97 19.96
N GLN A 317 31.55 -28.81 18.98
CA GLN A 317 31.59 -29.58 17.73
C GLN A 317 31.47 -31.09 17.97
N LYS A 318 30.80 -31.81 17.06
CA LYS A 318 31.26 -33.12 16.61
C LYS A 318 30.87 -33.37 15.15
N GLU A 319 31.91 -33.54 14.36
CA GLU A 319 31.92 -34.02 12.98
C GLU A 319 31.44 -35.48 12.92
N GLY A 320 30.80 -35.84 11.82
CA GLY A 320 30.36 -37.19 11.49
C GLY A 320 30.49 -37.42 9.99
N GLU A 321 31.55 -38.13 9.65
CA GLU A 321 32.03 -38.53 8.33
C GLU A 321 31.13 -39.52 7.56
N GLN A 322 31.34 -39.49 6.25
CA GLN A 322 31.40 -40.61 5.29
C GLN A 322 30.13 -41.41 4.93
N GLY A 323 29.83 -41.34 3.63
CA GLY A 323 28.97 -42.28 2.91
C GLY A 323 29.27 -42.18 1.40
N GLU A 324 30.41 -42.73 0.98
CA GLU A 324 30.70 -43.03 -0.43
C GLU A 324 29.76 -44.14 -0.93
N GLY A 325 29.08 -43.89 -2.03
CA GLY A 325 28.27 -44.88 -2.74
C GLY A 325 28.26 -44.55 -4.22
N GLY A 326 29.16 -45.19 -4.98
CA GLY A 326 29.29 -45.01 -6.41
C GLY A 326 28.09 -45.50 -7.21
N SER A 327 27.85 -44.86 -8.35
CA SER A 327 27.05 -45.42 -9.44
C SER A 327 27.71 -45.10 -10.77
N LEU A 328 28.32 -46.14 -11.32
CA LEU A 328 28.84 -46.23 -12.68
C LEU A 328 27.69 -46.26 -13.70
N GLY A 329 27.88 -45.53 -14.80
CA GLY A 329 27.42 -45.97 -16.12
C GLY A 329 26.14 -45.33 -16.64
N GLN A 330 26.27 -44.21 -17.37
CA GLN A 330 25.42 -43.94 -18.53
C GLN A 330 26.08 -42.93 -19.48
N GLU A 331 26.97 -43.41 -20.33
CA GLU A 331 27.41 -42.69 -21.53
C GLU A 331 26.48 -43.00 -22.71
N SER A 332 26.31 -42.00 -23.58
CA SER A 332 25.73 -42.04 -24.94
C SER A 332 24.22 -41.79 -25.13
N SER A 333 23.74 -40.58 -24.78
CA SER A 333 22.54 -40.01 -25.40
C SER A 333 22.56 -38.46 -25.51
N GLY A 334 23.75 -37.85 -25.60
CA GLY A 334 23.91 -36.38 -25.46
C GLY A 334 23.94 -35.55 -26.75
N LYS A 335 23.64 -36.12 -27.93
CA LYS A 335 23.84 -35.40 -29.21
C LYS A 335 22.57 -34.89 -29.90
N VAL A 336 21.38 -35.37 -29.54
CA VAL A 336 20.12 -34.91 -30.16
C VAL A 336 19.47 -33.80 -29.32
N GLU A 337 19.54 -33.88 -28.00
CA GLU A 337 18.92 -32.92 -27.06
C GLU A 337 19.57 -31.51 -27.07
N LYS A 338 20.77 -31.38 -27.66
CA LYS A 338 21.49 -30.10 -27.73
C LYS A 338 20.91 -29.16 -28.80
N GLY A 339 20.29 -29.72 -29.86
CA GLY A 339 19.69 -28.93 -30.94
C GLY A 339 18.38 -28.25 -30.53
N GLU A 340 17.51 -28.97 -29.82
CA GLU A 340 16.20 -28.46 -29.40
C GLU A 340 16.34 -27.30 -28.38
N LYS A 341 17.31 -27.40 -27.46
CA LYS A 341 17.59 -26.31 -26.50
C LYS A 341 18.15 -25.05 -27.15
N GLU A 342 18.86 -25.19 -28.28
CA GLU A 342 19.41 -24.04 -28.99
C GLU A 342 18.32 -23.32 -29.79
N GLU A 343 17.38 -24.06 -30.37
CA GLU A 343 16.21 -23.50 -31.07
C GLU A 343 15.26 -22.78 -30.10
N GLU A 344 14.94 -23.37 -28.95
CA GLU A 344 14.08 -22.76 -27.92
C GLU A 344 14.69 -21.44 -27.38
N ARG A 345 16.01 -21.41 -27.15
CA ARG A 345 16.73 -20.20 -26.74
C ARG A 345 16.66 -19.10 -27.80
N LEU A 346 16.72 -19.48 -29.08
CA LEU A 346 16.67 -18.55 -30.20
C LEU A 346 15.26 -17.99 -30.40
N GLU A 347 14.22 -18.78 -30.15
CA GLU A 347 12.83 -18.30 -30.09
C GLU A 347 12.61 -17.33 -28.93
N GLU A 348 13.16 -17.61 -27.74
CA GLU A 348 13.07 -16.72 -26.57
C GLU A 348 13.75 -15.36 -26.85
N GLU A 349 14.93 -15.36 -27.47
CA GLU A 349 15.63 -14.13 -27.88
C GLU A 349 14.82 -13.33 -28.92
N ARG A 350 14.18 -14.00 -29.89
CA ARG A 350 13.30 -13.34 -30.87
C ARG A 350 12.06 -12.75 -30.21
N ALA A 351 11.44 -13.45 -29.28
CA ALA A 351 10.27 -12.99 -28.54
C ALA A 351 10.62 -11.75 -27.68
N ARG A 352 11.77 -11.78 -27.00
CA ARG A 352 12.29 -10.65 -26.23
C ARG A 352 12.56 -9.44 -27.13
N LEU A 353 13.19 -9.65 -28.29
CA LEU A 353 13.43 -8.58 -29.26
C LEU A 353 12.13 -7.97 -29.79
N LEU A 354 11.16 -8.79 -30.18
CA LEU A 354 9.84 -8.34 -30.64
C LEU A 354 9.12 -7.51 -29.56
N PHE A 355 9.13 -7.97 -28.31
CA PHE A 355 8.55 -7.24 -27.19
C PHE A 355 9.18 -5.84 -27.02
N TRP A 356 10.51 -5.74 -27.09
CA TRP A 356 11.21 -4.46 -26.99
C TRP A 356 10.94 -3.54 -28.18
N VAL A 357 10.83 -4.08 -29.40
CA VAL A 357 10.45 -3.33 -30.60
C VAL A 357 9.01 -2.80 -30.47
N CYS A 358 8.07 -3.61 -29.98
CA CYS A 358 6.70 -3.16 -29.72
C CYS A 358 6.64 -2.02 -28.69
N ILE A 359 7.41 -2.12 -27.60
CA ILE A 359 7.52 -1.05 -26.60
C ILE A 359 8.16 0.22 -27.19
N PHE A 360 9.12 0.08 -28.11
CA PHE A 360 9.71 1.22 -28.83
C PHE A 360 8.70 1.93 -29.72
N LEU A 361 7.96 1.18 -30.53
CA LEU A 361 6.93 1.75 -31.39
C LEU A 361 5.81 2.43 -30.58
N LEU A 362 5.39 1.82 -29.47
CA LEU A 362 4.40 2.41 -28.57
C LEU A 362 4.85 3.78 -28.03
N ASP A 363 6.12 3.92 -27.66
CA ASP A 363 6.66 5.20 -27.18
C ASP A 363 6.71 6.27 -28.27
N ILE A 364 7.06 5.90 -29.50
CA ILE A 364 7.01 6.83 -30.63
C ILE A 364 5.58 7.33 -30.79
N VAL A 365 4.59 6.44 -30.75
CA VAL A 365 3.17 6.81 -30.85
C VAL A 365 2.75 7.74 -29.70
N ILE A 366 3.18 7.48 -28.46
CA ILE A 366 2.86 8.33 -27.30
C ILE A 366 3.51 9.72 -27.43
N VAL A 367 4.79 9.79 -27.80
CA VAL A 367 5.53 11.06 -27.92
C VAL A 367 4.95 11.91 -29.05
N VAL A 368 4.74 11.31 -30.22
CA VAL A 368 4.12 11.98 -31.37
C VAL A 368 2.69 12.41 -31.02
N GLY A 369 1.92 11.53 -30.38
CA GLY A 369 0.57 11.85 -29.89
C GLY A 369 0.54 13.02 -28.90
N MET A 370 1.49 13.07 -27.97
CA MET A 370 1.65 14.19 -27.03
C MET A 370 2.02 15.50 -27.74
N GLN A 371 2.89 15.45 -28.76
CA GLN A 371 3.26 16.64 -29.52
C GLN A 371 2.08 17.19 -30.33
N ILE A 372 1.35 16.33 -31.04
CA ILE A 372 0.12 16.71 -31.76
C ILE A 372 -0.90 17.29 -30.76
N PHE A 373 -1.02 16.68 -29.58
CA PHE A 373 -1.90 17.16 -28.51
C PHE A 373 -1.53 18.56 -28.02
N LEU A 374 -0.25 18.82 -27.72
CA LEU A 374 0.24 20.12 -27.26
C LEU A 374 0.07 21.21 -28.32
N GLU A 375 0.28 20.88 -29.60
CA GLU A 375 0.03 21.81 -30.71
C GLU A 375 -1.47 22.11 -30.89
N SER A 376 -2.36 21.14 -30.63
CA SER A 376 -3.82 21.36 -30.64
C SER A 376 -4.29 22.33 -29.56
N ILE A 377 -3.58 22.38 -28.42
CA ILE A 377 -3.85 23.31 -27.32
C ILE A 377 -3.27 24.69 -27.64
N GLY A 378 -2.07 24.74 -28.24
CA GLY A 378 -1.42 25.98 -28.66
C GLY A 378 -2.21 26.78 -29.69
N ARG A 379 -2.80 26.12 -30.70
CA ARG A 379 -3.56 26.80 -31.76
C ARG A 379 -4.85 27.46 -31.30
N LYS A 380 -5.47 27.02 -30.20
CA LYS A 380 -6.73 27.63 -29.71
C LYS A 380 -6.53 28.97 -28.98
N ARG A 381 -5.30 29.39 -28.68
CA ARG A 381 -5.05 30.67 -27.96
C ARG A 381 -4.62 31.82 -28.87
N THR A 382 -4.27 31.56 -30.12
CA THR A 382 -3.82 32.58 -31.08
C THR A 382 -4.92 33.14 -31.99
N GLY A 383 -6.17 32.70 -31.79
CA GLY A 383 -7.36 33.19 -32.51
C GLY A 383 -8.10 34.35 -31.83
N ARG A 384 -7.55 34.94 -30.76
CA ARG A 384 -7.90 36.31 -30.40
C ARG A 384 -6.91 37.20 -31.13
N GLU A 385 -7.28 37.65 -32.32
CA GLU A 385 -6.76 38.90 -32.85
C GLU A 385 -6.79 39.91 -31.70
N ILE A 386 -5.62 40.25 -31.19
CA ILE A 386 -5.42 41.51 -30.51
C ILE A 386 -5.79 42.53 -31.57
N MET A 387 -7.03 43.02 -31.54
CA MET A 387 -7.42 44.21 -32.30
C MET A 387 -6.28 45.19 -32.11
N SER A 388 -5.59 45.53 -33.19
CA SER A 388 -4.51 46.51 -33.12
C SER A 388 -5.10 47.75 -32.44
N GLN A 389 -4.34 48.39 -31.55
CA GLN A 389 -4.81 49.61 -30.88
C GLN A 389 -5.30 50.66 -31.89
N LYS A 390 -4.84 50.60 -33.16
CA LYS A 390 -5.34 51.39 -34.28
C LYS A 390 -6.80 51.09 -34.67
N ALA A 391 -7.22 49.81 -34.67
CA ALA A 391 -8.61 49.42 -34.93
C ALA A 391 -9.54 49.87 -33.79
N MET A 392 -9.08 49.79 -32.53
CA MET A 392 -9.85 50.25 -31.38
C MET A 392 -9.93 51.79 -31.33
N ALA A 393 -8.85 52.50 -31.67
CA ALA A 393 -8.83 53.95 -31.79
C ALA A 393 -9.72 54.47 -32.95
N ASN A 394 -9.73 53.79 -34.10
CA ASN A 394 -10.63 54.14 -35.21
C ASN A 394 -12.10 53.85 -34.88
N ALA A 395 -12.41 52.79 -34.13
CA ALA A 395 -13.78 52.50 -33.69
C ALA A 395 -14.28 53.54 -32.68
N LEU A 396 -13.42 54.00 -31.76
CA LEU A 396 -13.75 55.06 -30.79
C LEU A 396 -13.85 56.45 -31.45
N ALA A 397 -12.99 56.77 -32.42
CA ALA A 397 -13.07 58.02 -33.18
C ALA A 397 -14.35 58.09 -34.05
N LYS A 398 -14.81 56.94 -34.56
CA LYS A 398 -16.06 56.82 -35.33
C LYS A 398 -17.32 56.85 -34.47
N ALA A 399 -17.20 56.56 -33.17
CA ALA A 399 -18.30 56.70 -32.20
C ALA A 399 -18.40 58.11 -31.59
N ALA A 400 -17.31 58.89 -31.60
CA ALA A 400 -17.27 60.25 -31.05
C ALA A 400 -17.75 61.34 -32.03
N THR A 401 -17.88 61.03 -33.32
CA THR A 401 -18.43 61.94 -34.32
C THR A 401 -19.93 61.67 -34.48
N GLY A 402 -20.73 62.39 -33.69
CA GLY A 402 -22.18 62.27 -33.64
C GLY A 402 -22.83 62.36 -35.03
N GLY A 403 -23.34 61.22 -35.50
CA GLY A 403 -24.23 61.13 -36.66
C GLY A 403 -25.70 61.24 -36.23
N PRO A 404 -26.55 61.93 -36.99
CA PRO A 404 -27.94 62.17 -36.63
C PRO A 404 -28.76 60.88 -36.55
N THR A 405 -29.58 60.80 -35.52
CA THR A 405 -30.58 59.78 -35.26
C THR A 405 -31.58 59.66 -36.42
N GLY A 406 -31.56 58.53 -37.14
CA GLY A 406 -32.64 58.12 -38.04
C GLY A 406 -32.17 57.64 -39.41
N ALA A 407 -31.66 56.42 -39.50
CA ALA A 407 -31.54 55.70 -40.77
C ALA A 407 -31.88 54.20 -40.57
N PRO A 408 -32.61 53.57 -41.52
CA PRO A 408 -33.08 52.19 -41.40
C PRO A 408 -31.96 51.17 -41.55
N ILE A 409 -32.13 50.05 -40.84
CA ILE A 409 -31.26 48.87 -40.80
C ILE A 409 -31.04 48.33 -42.23
N PRO A 410 -29.79 48.08 -42.69
CA PRO A 410 -29.57 47.41 -43.96
C PRO A 410 -29.77 45.89 -43.83
N GLU A 411 -30.49 45.32 -44.79
CA GLU A 411 -30.66 43.88 -44.98
C GLU A 411 -29.31 43.16 -45.20
N PRO A 412 -29.17 41.91 -44.72
CA PRO A 412 -27.96 41.13 -44.96
C PRO A 412 -27.91 40.64 -46.42
N SER A 413 -27.04 41.26 -47.22
CA SER A 413 -26.67 40.74 -48.54
C SER A 413 -26.02 39.37 -48.44
N ALA A 414 -26.67 38.39 -49.07
CA ALA A 414 -26.10 37.11 -49.45
C ALA A 414 -25.04 37.32 -50.55
N ALA A 415 -23.82 36.82 -50.34
CA ALA A 415 -22.94 36.24 -51.38
C ALA A 415 -21.53 35.98 -50.81
N GLY A 416 -21.03 34.77 -51.02
CA GLY A 416 -19.61 34.45 -50.80
C GLY A 416 -19.35 33.01 -50.39
N SER A 417 -19.71 32.05 -51.23
CA SER A 417 -19.24 30.66 -51.08
C SER A 417 -17.73 30.61 -51.36
N GLN A 418 -16.91 30.75 -50.30
CA GLN A 418 -15.50 30.39 -50.37
C GLN A 418 -15.41 28.86 -50.46
N ARG A 419 -15.23 28.36 -51.68
CA ARG A 419 -14.78 26.99 -51.93
C ARG A 419 -13.43 26.81 -51.24
N LEU A 420 -13.44 26.15 -50.09
CA LEU A 420 -12.24 25.62 -49.48
C LEU A 420 -11.64 24.61 -50.44
N SER A 421 -10.50 24.97 -51.02
CA SER A 421 -9.60 24.07 -51.73
C SER A 421 -9.31 22.88 -50.83
N VAL A 422 -9.94 21.74 -51.13
CA VAL A 422 -9.57 20.44 -50.59
C VAL A 422 -8.19 20.13 -51.17
N LEU A 423 -7.13 20.59 -50.48
CA LEU A 423 -5.80 20.05 -50.67
C LEU A 423 -5.90 18.54 -50.51
N SER A 424 -5.31 17.79 -51.43
CA SER A 424 -5.28 16.34 -51.33
C SER A 424 -4.63 15.95 -50.00
N GLN A 425 -5.11 14.87 -49.37
CA GLN A 425 -4.55 14.42 -48.09
C GLN A 425 -3.02 14.19 -48.16
N GLU A 426 -2.50 13.92 -49.35
CA GLU A 426 -1.08 13.75 -49.64
C GLU A 426 -0.30 15.07 -49.55
N GLU A 427 -0.85 16.18 -50.05
CA GLU A 427 -0.21 17.51 -49.94
C GLU A 427 -0.23 18.04 -48.50
N LEU A 428 -1.31 17.78 -47.76
CA LEU A 428 -1.37 18.14 -46.33
C LEU A 428 -0.35 17.33 -45.52
N LEU A 429 -0.21 16.03 -45.81
CA LEU A 429 0.76 15.17 -45.14
C LEU A 429 2.20 15.56 -45.51
N ALA A 430 2.48 15.84 -46.79
CA ALA A 430 3.78 16.30 -47.25
C ALA A 430 4.15 17.65 -46.63
N HIS A 431 3.20 18.59 -46.51
CA HIS A 431 3.43 19.88 -45.88
C HIS A 431 3.68 19.75 -44.37
N LEU A 432 2.91 18.89 -43.68
CA LEU A 432 3.13 18.59 -42.26
C LEU A 432 4.48 17.90 -42.02
N LEU A 433 4.87 16.95 -42.88
CA LEU A 433 6.17 16.31 -42.79
C LEU A 433 7.30 17.32 -43.04
N ALA A 434 7.18 18.19 -44.04
CA ALA A 434 8.17 19.23 -44.34
C ALA A 434 8.29 20.30 -43.24
N GLU A 435 7.20 20.63 -42.55
CA GLU A 435 7.22 21.62 -41.45
C GLU A 435 7.77 21.02 -40.14
N HIS A 436 7.58 19.71 -39.93
CA HIS A 436 7.84 19.07 -38.64
C HIS A 436 8.98 18.03 -38.65
N TRP A 437 9.64 17.75 -39.78
CA TRP A 437 10.69 16.71 -39.83
C TRP A 437 11.83 16.95 -38.84
N VAL A 438 12.27 18.21 -38.63
CA VAL A 438 13.31 18.54 -37.65
C VAL A 438 12.87 18.16 -36.23
N LYS A 439 11.60 18.40 -35.88
CA LYS A 439 11.04 18.04 -34.57
C LYS A 439 10.92 16.52 -34.41
N ILE A 440 10.56 15.81 -35.48
CA ILE A 440 10.50 14.34 -35.49
C ILE A 440 11.90 13.76 -35.30
N VAL A 441 12.90 14.28 -36.01
CA VAL A 441 14.31 13.84 -35.88
C VAL A 441 14.85 14.12 -34.48
N ILE A 442 14.56 15.29 -33.90
CA ILE A 442 14.96 15.61 -32.51
C ILE A 442 14.23 14.70 -31.51
N GLY A 443 12.93 14.48 -31.68
CA GLY A 443 12.14 13.59 -30.81
C GLY A 443 12.62 12.15 -30.85
N LEU A 444 12.90 11.63 -32.05
CA LEU A 444 13.48 10.30 -32.25
C LEU A 444 14.89 10.22 -31.65
N GLY A 445 15.72 11.24 -31.85
CA GLY A 445 17.05 11.33 -31.26
C GLY A 445 17.02 11.35 -29.73
N LEU A 446 16.08 12.08 -29.13
CA LEU A 446 15.90 12.11 -27.67
C LEU A 446 15.39 10.77 -27.12
N ALA A 447 14.46 10.12 -27.82
CA ALA A 447 13.96 8.80 -27.46
C ALA A 447 15.06 7.74 -27.50
N VAL A 448 15.93 7.79 -28.52
CA VAL A 448 17.10 6.92 -28.64
C VAL A 448 18.14 7.25 -27.56
N ALA A 449 18.44 8.52 -27.31
CA ALA A 449 19.42 8.95 -26.31
C ALA A 449 19.00 8.64 -24.87
N LEU A 450 17.71 8.66 -24.55
CA LEU A 450 17.18 8.27 -23.23
C LEU A 450 17.11 6.75 -23.05
N ARG A 451 17.06 5.98 -24.15
CA ARG A 451 17.05 4.50 -24.14
C ARG A 451 18.44 3.88 -24.27
N LEU A 452 19.40 4.56 -24.89
CA LEU A 452 20.78 4.07 -24.99
C LEU A 452 21.36 3.69 -23.62
N PRO A 453 21.20 4.50 -22.55
CA PRO A 453 21.65 4.13 -21.22
C PRO A 453 20.99 2.87 -20.67
N GLN A 454 19.73 2.58 -21.03
CA GLN A 454 19.03 1.36 -20.61
C GLN A 454 19.62 0.09 -21.26
N LEU A 455 20.29 0.22 -22.40
CA LEU A 455 21.00 -0.88 -23.07
C LEU A 455 22.41 -1.09 -22.54
N PHE A 456 23.02 -0.08 -21.90
CA PHE A 456 24.40 -0.13 -21.39
C PHE A 456 24.50 -0.23 -19.86
N LEU A 457 23.42 0.03 -19.12
CA LEU A 457 23.37 -0.12 -17.68
C LEU A 457 22.84 -1.51 -17.34
N SER A 458 23.59 -2.26 -16.52
CA SER A 458 23.28 -3.63 -16.08
C SER A 458 21.81 -3.80 -15.69
N GLU A 459 21.19 -4.91 -16.09
CA GLU A 459 19.76 -5.21 -15.85
C GLU A 459 19.39 -5.14 -14.35
N ASP A 460 20.36 -5.31 -13.45
CA ASP A 460 20.18 -5.25 -11.99
C ASP A 460 20.45 -3.86 -11.37
N GLY A 461 20.69 -2.84 -12.19
CA GLY A 461 21.00 -1.50 -11.73
C GLY A 461 19.77 -0.79 -11.16
N VAL A 462 19.88 -0.25 -9.94
CA VAL A 462 18.84 0.59 -9.30
C VAL A 462 18.36 1.74 -10.22
N VAL A 463 19.25 2.27 -11.05
CA VAL A 463 18.96 3.31 -12.03
C VAL A 463 18.01 2.82 -13.13
N PHE A 464 18.12 1.56 -13.56
CA PHE A 464 17.24 0.92 -14.53
C PHE A 464 15.82 0.77 -13.96
N HIS A 465 15.70 0.30 -12.72
CA HIS A 465 14.41 0.21 -12.03
C HIS A 465 13.74 1.58 -11.83
N MET A 466 14.51 2.63 -11.49
CA MET A 466 13.97 3.99 -11.35
C MET A 466 13.52 4.57 -12.69
N LEU A 467 14.30 4.39 -13.77
CA LEU A 467 13.93 4.83 -15.11
C LEU A 467 12.70 4.08 -15.64
N PHE A 468 12.63 2.76 -15.43
CA PHE A 468 11.48 1.95 -15.82
C PHE A 468 10.20 2.37 -15.08
N THR A 469 10.32 2.64 -13.78
CA THR A 469 9.20 3.13 -12.96
C THR A 469 8.74 4.51 -13.42
N LEU A 470 9.67 5.43 -13.68
CA LEU A 470 9.36 6.78 -14.18
C LEU A 470 8.67 6.74 -15.55
N VAL A 471 9.19 5.95 -16.48
CA VAL A 471 8.60 5.76 -17.82
C VAL A 471 7.21 5.14 -17.71
N THR A 472 7.02 4.15 -16.84
CA THR A 472 5.71 3.52 -16.61
C THR A 472 4.71 4.52 -16.04
N VAL A 473 5.10 5.33 -15.05
CA VAL A 473 4.24 6.37 -14.47
C VAL A 473 3.85 7.42 -15.52
N LEU A 474 4.80 7.88 -16.34
CA LEU A 474 4.51 8.83 -17.42
C LEU A 474 3.58 8.22 -18.47
N ARG A 475 3.77 6.95 -18.83
CA ARG A 475 2.91 6.20 -19.76
C ARG A 475 1.51 5.97 -19.21
N CYS A 476 1.34 5.73 -17.92
CA CYS A 476 0.01 5.56 -17.31
C CYS A 476 -0.73 6.90 -17.14
N MET A 477 0.00 8.00 -16.96
CA MET A 477 -0.59 9.34 -16.82
C MET A 477 -1.06 9.93 -18.16
N SER A 478 -0.41 9.63 -19.28
CA SER A 478 -0.80 10.17 -20.60
C SER A 478 -2.21 9.78 -21.08
N PRO A 479 -2.65 8.50 -21.01
CA PRO A 479 -4.02 8.08 -21.36
C PRO A 479 -5.06 8.66 -20.41
N VAL A 480 -4.74 8.75 -19.12
CA VAL A 480 -5.61 9.36 -18.10
C VAL A 480 -5.83 10.84 -18.44
N MET A 481 -4.77 11.58 -18.76
CA MET A 481 -4.88 12.99 -19.17
C MET A 481 -5.63 13.18 -20.51
N LEU A 482 -5.57 12.19 -21.41
CA LEU A 482 -6.33 12.17 -22.66
C LEU A 482 -7.82 11.87 -22.45
N TRP A 483 -8.17 10.89 -21.61
CA TRP A 483 -9.58 10.50 -21.37
C TRP A 483 -10.35 11.50 -20.51
N PHE A 484 -9.72 12.11 -19.50
CA PHE A 484 -10.40 13.10 -18.65
C PHE A 484 -10.61 14.47 -19.32
N ARG A 485 -10.14 14.66 -20.56
CA ARG A 485 -10.35 15.89 -21.33
C ARG A 485 -11.80 16.08 -21.77
N ASP A 486 -12.52 14.99 -22.08
CA ASP A 486 -13.89 15.07 -22.60
C ASP A 486 -14.93 15.43 -21.51
N GLU A 487 -14.66 15.09 -20.24
CA GLU A 487 -15.54 15.48 -19.12
C GLU A 487 -15.28 16.90 -18.58
N MET A 488 -14.18 17.55 -18.96
CA MET A 488 -13.89 18.93 -18.55
C MET A 488 -14.47 19.99 -19.49
N GLY A 489 -15.37 19.61 -20.39
CA GLY A 489 -16.25 20.53 -21.10
C GLY A 489 -17.11 21.33 -20.11
N LEU A 490 -16.63 22.51 -19.70
CA LEU A 490 -17.35 23.47 -18.87
C LEU A 490 -18.82 23.58 -19.31
N PRO A 491 -19.81 23.45 -18.41
CA PRO A 491 -21.20 23.73 -18.78
C PRO A 491 -21.28 25.18 -19.26
N LYS A 492 -21.74 25.36 -20.51
CA LYS A 492 -22.01 26.68 -21.08
C LYS A 492 -22.91 27.43 -20.10
N LYS A 493 -22.41 28.55 -19.61
CA LYS A 493 -23.09 29.45 -18.68
C LYS A 493 -24.43 29.86 -19.29
N GLY A 494 -25.50 29.18 -18.90
CA GLY A 494 -26.86 29.56 -19.22
C GLY A 494 -27.11 30.96 -18.65
N LYS A 495 -27.56 31.88 -19.50
CA LYS A 495 -28.01 33.22 -19.10
C LYS A 495 -29.06 33.06 -18.01
N SER A 496 -28.74 33.47 -16.79
CA SER A 496 -29.68 33.57 -15.68
C SER A 496 -30.59 34.77 -15.90
N THR A 497 -31.86 34.50 -16.18
CA THR A 497 -32.94 35.49 -16.13
C THR A 497 -33.12 35.94 -14.69
N ALA A 498 -32.94 37.24 -14.45
CA ALA A 498 -33.16 37.87 -13.16
C ALA A 498 -34.64 37.78 -12.78
N THR A 499 -34.94 37.27 -11.58
CA THR A 499 -36.24 37.45 -10.93
C THR A 499 -35.99 38.09 -9.58
N ASN A 500 -36.43 39.34 -9.46
CA ASN A 500 -36.51 40.09 -8.23
C ASN A 500 -37.62 39.51 -7.34
N THR A 501 -37.32 39.23 -6.08
CA THR A 501 -38.32 39.43 -5.02
C THR A 501 -37.63 39.74 -3.70
N SER A 502 -38.10 40.82 -3.10
CA SER A 502 -37.57 41.46 -1.91
C SER A 502 -38.24 40.93 -0.64
N THR A 503 -37.60 41.30 0.47
CA THR A 503 -38.17 41.61 1.79
C THR A 503 -38.72 40.48 2.68
N GLY A 504 -37.97 40.20 3.74
CA GLY A 504 -38.42 40.60 5.09
C GLY A 504 -38.83 39.46 6.02
N GLY A 505 -37.95 39.08 6.94
CA GLY A 505 -38.29 38.21 8.07
C GLY A 505 -37.21 38.20 9.14
N VAL A 506 -37.41 38.99 10.19
CA VAL A 506 -36.61 39.08 11.42
C VAL A 506 -36.78 37.79 12.25
N PRO A 507 -35.73 37.19 12.83
CA PRO A 507 -35.90 36.18 13.87
C PRO A 507 -35.83 36.82 15.27
N THR A 508 -36.95 36.70 15.97
CA THR A 508 -37.14 36.93 17.41
C THR A 508 -36.34 35.92 18.24
N ALA A 509 -35.67 36.44 19.27
CA ALA A 509 -35.01 35.67 20.33
C ALA A 509 -36.02 35.04 21.29
N ALA A 510 -35.72 33.84 21.80
CA ALA A 510 -36.40 33.20 22.92
C ALA A 510 -35.47 32.13 23.57
N PRO A 511 -35.69 31.71 24.84
CA PRO A 511 -34.67 31.85 25.87
C PRO A 511 -34.20 30.54 26.53
N HIS A 512 -33.14 30.70 27.33
CA HIS A 512 -32.64 29.80 28.36
C HIS A 512 -33.72 29.03 29.12
N LYS A 513 -33.50 27.72 29.27
CA LYS A 513 -34.05 26.92 30.37
C LYS A 513 -32.92 26.30 31.18
N HIS A 514 -32.83 26.74 32.44
CA HIS A 514 -32.30 25.96 33.55
C HIS A 514 -33.34 24.90 33.95
N SER A 515 -32.89 23.68 34.25
CA SER A 515 -33.43 22.90 35.37
C SER A 515 -32.41 21.83 35.80
N GLN A 516 -32.10 21.90 37.10
CA GLN A 516 -31.87 20.83 38.09
C GLN A 516 -31.37 19.46 37.63
#